data_AF-A8RN48-F1
#
_entry.id   AF-A8RN48-F1
#
_cell.length_a   1.000
_cell.length_b   1.000
_cell.length_c   1.000
_cell.angle_alpha   90.00
_cell.angle_beta   90.00
_cell.angle_gamma   90.00
#
_symmetry.space_group_name_H-M   'P 1'
#
loop_
_entity.id
_entity.type
_entity.pdbx_description
1 polymer ?
#
loop_
_entity_poly.entity_id
_entity_poly.type
_entity_poly.pdbx_seq_one_letter_code
_entity_poly.pdbx_strand_id
1 'polypeptide(L)'
;MYLKQTKDKKKRQESKADNLLNQHFLCIFAQNTRCRSPPDLFFISYFKNWRTSPMAKERIYTIIVQRERVEVSREVYYAYHKAREAERYQNRVIRQIEMSLERFQEEGVNAEYRVVRSAPGIEEEMIRAEDNHRLYQALDELNVEERLLINALFFSGITEGDLAARLGVTQQAVSKRKKRLLRKLREKIE
;
A
#
# COMPACT_ATOMS: atom_id res chain seq x y z
N MET A 1 -42.43 6.44 -31.08
CA MET A 1 -41.04 6.97 -31.16
C MET A 1 -40.53 7.65 -29.86
N TYR A 2 -41.24 7.59 -28.72
CA TYR A 2 -40.84 8.31 -27.49
C TYR A 2 -40.15 7.46 -26.40
N LEU A 3 -40.14 6.12 -26.53
CA LEU A 3 -39.60 5.22 -25.49
C LEU A 3 -38.14 4.78 -25.71
N LYS A 4 -37.52 5.13 -26.85
CA LYS A 4 -36.09 4.82 -27.11
C LYS A 4 -35.16 5.92 -26.55
N GLN A 5 -35.57 7.18 -26.57
CA GLN A 5 -34.74 8.31 -26.14
C GLN A 5 -34.48 8.35 -24.62
N THR A 6 -35.33 7.72 -23.80
CA THR A 6 -35.16 7.67 -22.35
C THR A 6 -34.12 6.63 -21.90
N LYS A 7 -33.95 5.54 -22.65
CA LYS A 7 -32.93 4.51 -22.37
C LYS A 7 -31.52 5.00 -22.71
N ASP A 8 -31.35 5.72 -23.82
CA ASP A 8 -30.05 6.25 -24.22
C ASP A 8 -29.57 7.38 -23.32
N LYS A 9 -30.48 8.20 -22.77
CA LYS A 9 -30.13 9.23 -21.77
C LYS A 9 -29.73 8.63 -20.42
N LYS A 10 -30.36 7.53 -20.01
CA LYS A 10 -30.02 6.83 -18.75
C LYS A 10 -28.64 6.17 -18.84
N LYS A 11 -28.33 5.52 -19.98
CA LYS A 11 -27.04 4.87 -20.23
C LYS A 11 -25.86 5.88 -20.31
N ARG A 12 -26.13 7.10 -20.79
CA ARG A 12 -25.13 8.19 -20.88
C ARG A 12 -24.90 8.94 -19.56
N GLN A 13 -25.85 8.86 -18.62
CA GLN A 13 -25.67 9.35 -17.25
C GLN A 13 -24.92 8.33 -16.38
N GLU A 14 -25.21 7.03 -16.53
CA GLU A 14 -24.47 5.95 -15.87
C GLU A 14 -22.99 5.96 -16.29
N SER A 15 -22.67 6.13 -17.58
CA SER A 15 -21.28 6.21 -18.05
C SER A 15 -20.50 7.45 -17.58
N LYS A 16 -21.18 8.50 -17.09
CA LYS A 16 -20.55 9.70 -16.51
C LYS A 16 -20.33 9.57 -15.00
N ALA A 17 -21.17 8.81 -14.29
CA ALA A 17 -20.98 8.49 -12.89
C ALA A 17 -19.80 7.51 -12.69
N ASP A 18 -19.65 6.54 -13.59
CA ASP A 18 -18.56 5.55 -13.55
C ASP A 18 -17.18 6.17 -13.83
N ASN A 19 -17.12 7.31 -14.52
CA ASN A 19 -15.87 8.04 -14.80
C ASN A 19 -15.45 9.02 -13.70
N LEU A 20 -16.37 9.41 -12.80
CA LEU A 20 -16.05 10.29 -11.65
C LEU A 20 -15.63 9.51 -10.41
N LEU A 21 -15.96 8.22 -10.33
CA LEU A 21 -15.48 7.31 -9.28
C LEU A 21 -14.04 6.81 -9.49
N ASN A 22 -13.49 6.99 -10.70
CA ASN A 22 -12.13 6.56 -11.04
C ASN A 22 -11.07 7.68 -11.01
N GLN A 23 -11.45 8.93 -10.65
CA GLN A 23 -10.54 10.08 -10.69
C GLN A 23 -10.02 10.56 -9.33
N HIS A 24 -10.48 9.98 -8.23
CA HIS A 24 -9.88 10.20 -6.90
C HIS A 24 -9.68 8.85 -6.22
N PHE A 25 -8.48 8.63 -5.66
CA PHE A 25 -7.95 7.37 -5.11
C PHE A 25 -7.16 6.47 -6.05
N LEU A 26 -6.24 7.04 -6.81
CA LEU A 26 -4.94 6.38 -7.01
C LEU A 26 -4.00 6.77 -5.87
N CYS A 27 -4.27 6.24 -4.66
CA CYS A 27 -3.23 6.11 -3.66
C CYS A 27 -2.25 5.07 -4.20
N ILE A 28 -1.11 5.54 -4.71
CA ILE A 28 0.04 4.70 -5.01
C ILE A 28 0.39 4.00 -3.68
N PHE A 29 0.00 2.73 -3.56
CA PHE A 29 0.48 1.85 -2.52
C PHE A 29 1.97 1.62 -2.80
N ALA A 30 2.82 2.52 -2.31
CA ALA A 30 4.21 2.20 -2.09
C ALA A 30 4.24 1.03 -1.10
N GLN A 31 4.70 -0.13 -1.57
CA GLN A 31 4.88 -1.33 -0.74
C GLN A 31 5.97 -1.08 0.29
N ASN A 32 5.65 -0.34 1.34
CA ASN A 32 6.50 -0.25 2.51
C ASN A 32 6.30 -1.53 3.33
N THR A 33 7.18 -2.50 3.12
CA THR A 33 7.18 -3.82 3.78
C THR A 33 7.52 -3.76 5.28
N ARG A 34 7.47 -2.58 5.90
CA ARG A 34 7.52 -2.37 7.35
C ARG A 34 6.17 -2.14 8.01
N CYS A 35 5.08 -2.43 7.32
CA CYS A 35 3.77 -2.57 7.94
C CYS A 35 3.66 -3.97 8.55
N ARG A 36 3.60 -4.08 9.89
CA ARG A 36 2.97 -5.24 10.53
C ARG A 36 1.57 -5.34 9.92
N SER A 37 1.31 -6.46 9.25
CA SER A 37 0.18 -6.67 8.36
C SER A 37 -1.15 -6.16 8.94
N PRO A 38 -2.03 -5.58 8.11
CA PRO A 38 -3.42 -5.32 8.51
C PRO A 38 -4.03 -6.63 9.02
N PRO A 39 -4.75 -6.62 10.16
CA PRO A 39 -5.38 -7.82 10.65
C PRO A 39 -6.66 -8.06 9.85
N ASP A 40 -6.56 -8.54 8.62
CA ASP A 40 -7.64 -9.29 7.99
C ASP A 40 -7.13 -9.90 6.66
N LEU A 41 -7.05 -11.23 6.61
CA LEU A 41 -7.35 -12.10 5.45
C LEU A 41 -7.23 -13.61 5.80
N PHE A 42 -7.39 -14.00 7.07
CA PHE A 42 -7.51 -15.41 7.52
C PHE A 42 -8.84 -15.66 8.26
N PHE A 43 -9.91 -14.96 7.86
CA PHE A 43 -11.15 -14.89 8.66
C PHE A 43 -12.40 -15.50 8.03
N ILE A 44 -12.28 -16.46 7.10
CA ILE A 44 -13.46 -17.16 6.55
C ILE A 44 -13.50 -18.68 6.84
N SER A 45 -12.44 -19.32 7.35
CA SER A 45 -12.46 -20.79 7.53
C SER A 45 -12.63 -21.31 8.97
N TYR A 46 -12.71 -20.46 10.00
CA TYR A 46 -12.79 -20.92 11.40
C TYR A 46 -14.11 -20.55 12.10
N PHE A 47 -15.24 -20.61 11.38
CA PHE A 47 -16.56 -20.39 11.99
C PHE A 47 -17.14 -21.63 12.71
N LYS A 48 -16.40 -22.74 12.78
CA LYS A 48 -16.80 -23.94 13.52
C LYS A 48 -15.67 -24.37 14.45
N ASN A 49 -15.99 -24.49 15.74
CA ASN A 49 -15.18 -25.06 16.81
C ASN A 49 -14.11 -24.15 17.42
N TRP A 50 -14.51 -23.29 18.36
CA TRP A 50 -13.59 -22.71 19.36
C TRP A 50 -13.91 -23.11 20.80
N ARG A 51 -14.44 -24.31 21.04
CA ARG A 51 -14.66 -24.83 22.42
C ARG A 51 -15.50 -23.86 23.27
N THR A 52 -16.77 -24.18 23.42
CA THR A 52 -17.51 -23.84 24.63
C THR A 52 -16.76 -24.39 25.83
N SER A 53 -15.83 -23.61 26.40
CA SER A 53 -15.39 -23.80 27.77
C SER A 53 -16.57 -23.39 28.65
N PRO A 54 -17.22 -24.34 29.34
CA PRO A 54 -18.26 -23.98 30.28
C PRO A 54 -17.58 -23.37 31.51
N MET A 55 -18.19 -22.31 32.04
CA MET A 55 -17.75 -21.50 33.20
C MET A 55 -16.74 -20.39 32.82
N ALA A 56 -17.05 -19.10 32.98
CA ALA A 56 -17.54 -18.49 34.20
C ALA A 56 -18.07 -17.04 33.95
N LYS A 57 -19.20 -16.75 34.59
CA LYS A 57 -19.85 -15.44 34.84
C LYS A 57 -20.44 -14.72 33.63
N GLU A 58 -21.72 -14.40 33.75
CA GLU A 58 -22.43 -13.34 33.02
C GLU A 58 -21.57 -12.07 33.04
N ARG A 59 -20.77 -11.87 31.99
CA ARG A 59 -20.07 -10.61 31.77
C ARG A 59 -21.07 -9.68 31.12
N ILE A 60 -21.52 -8.68 31.86
CA ILE A 60 -22.31 -7.59 31.33
C ILE A 60 -21.40 -6.77 30.42
N TYR A 61 -21.57 -6.91 29.11
CA TYR A 61 -20.83 -6.12 28.12
C TYR A 61 -21.53 -4.77 27.97
N THR A 62 -20.80 -3.67 28.14
CA THR A 62 -21.35 -2.32 28.00
C THR A 62 -20.58 -1.52 26.95
N ILE A 63 -21.31 -0.71 26.20
CA ILE A 63 -20.75 0.30 25.28
C ILE A 63 -21.27 1.69 25.65
N ILE A 64 -20.56 2.73 25.24
CA ILE A 64 -20.96 4.12 25.51
C ILE A 64 -21.65 4.68 24.25
N VAL A 65 -22.93 5.02 24.39
CA VAL A 65 -23.72 5.68 23.34
C VAL A 65 -24.27 6.97 23.92
N GLN A 66 -24.05 8.11 23.26
CA GLN A 66 -24.52 9.42 23.74
C GLN A 66 -24.14 9.75 25.20
N ARG A 67 -22.96 9.27 25.66
CA ARG A 67 -22.44 9.39 27.03
C ARG A 67 -23.11 8.49 28.09
N GLU A 68 -24.02 7.61 27.69
CA GLU A 68 -24.66 6.61 28.57
C GLU A 68 -24.07 5.22 28.36
N ARG A 69 -24.08 4.40 29.42
CA ARG A 69 -23.63 2.99 29.37
C ARG A 69 -24.81 2.11 29.02
N VAL A 70 -24.74 1.47 27.86
CA VAL A 70 -25.78 0.56 27.36
C VAL A 70 -25.24 -0.87 27.40
N GLU A 71 -26.00 -1.77 28.02
CA GLU A 71 -25.71 -3.20 28.01
C GLU A 71 -26.00 -3.79 26.64
N VAL A 72 -25.05 -4.57 26.13
CA VAL A 72 -25.11 -5.14 24.77
C VAL A 72 -24.72 -6.60 24.77
N SER A 73 -25.07 -7.29 23.70
CA SER A 73 -24.59 -8.65 23.48
C SER A 73 -23.07 -8.68 23.26
N ARG A 74 -22.46 -9.82 23.54
CA ARG A 74 -21.03 -10.08 23.31
C ARG A 74 -20.61 -9.73 21.88
N GLU A 75 -21.40 -10.14 20.90
CA GLU A 75 -21.10 -9.95 19.47
C GLU A 75 -21.07 -8.47 19.10
N VAL A 76 -22.06 -7.71 19.58
CA VAL A 76 -22.14 -6.25 19.37
C VAL A 76 -20.96 -5.54 20.02
N TYR A 77 -20.58 -5.94 21.24
CA TYR A 77 -19.40 -5.39 21.93
C TYR A 77 -18.11 -5.58 21.12
N TYR A 78 -17.84 -6.80 20.66
CA TYR A 78 -16.61 -7.06 19.90
C TYR A 78 -16.59 -6.36 18.54
N ALA A 79 -17.71 -6.34 17.82
CA ALA A 79 -17.81 -5.62 16.54
C ALA A 79 -17.56 -4.12 16.72
N TYR A 80 -18.18 -3.51 17.74
CA TYR A 80 -18.00 -2.10 18.07
C TYR A 80 -16.54 -1.76 18.38
N HIS A 81 -15.89 -2.53 19.25
CA HIS A 81 -14.50 -2.29 19.62
C HIS A 81 -13.51 -2.58 18.49
N LYS A 82 -13.75 -3.60 17.65
CA LYS A 82 -12.89 -3.89 16.48
C LYS A 82 -12.88 -2.70 15.51
N ALA A 83 -14.06 -2.16 15.18
CA ALA A 83 -14.18 -1.01 14.27
C ALA A 83 -13.50 0.24 14.85
N ARG A 84 -13.75 0.54 16.13
CA ARG A 84 -13.17 1.70 16.82
C ARG A 84 -11.64 1.66 16.89
N GLU A 85 -11.06 0.48 17.16
CA GLU A 85 -9.60 0.34 17.19
C GLU A 85 -8.99 0.43 15.79
N ALA A 86 -9.68 -0.07 14.76
CA ALA A 86 -9.25 0.10 13.37
C ALA A 86 -9.22 1.57 12.95
N GLU A 87 -10.28 2.33 13.27
CA GLU A 87 -10.36 3.77 13.02
C GLU A 87 -9.24 4.53 13.77
N ARG A 88 -9.03 4.23 15.05
CA ARG A 88 -7.94 4.83 15.84
C ARG A 88 -6.57 4.53 15.25
N TYR A 89 -6.34 3.31 14.80
CA TYR A 89 -5.11 2.91 14.16
C TYR A 89 -4.90 3.68 12.85
N GLN A 90 -5.92 3.75 11.99
CA GLN A 90 -5.88 4.53 10.75
C GLN A 90 -5.59 6.00 11.02
N ASN A 91 -6.31 6.62 11.95
CA ASN A 91 -6.07 8.01 12.35
C ASN A 91 -4.66 8.23 12.90
N ARG A 92 -4.09 7.28 13.63
CA ARG A 92 -2.70 7.35 14.10
C ARG A 92 -1.71 7.30 12.92
N VAL A 93 -1.93 6.43 11.95
CA VAL A 93 -1.07 6.30 10.76
C VAL A 93 -1.17 7.55 9.90
N ILE A 94 -2.40 8.05 9.65
CA ILE A 94 -2.63 9.29 8.92
C ILE A 94 -1.90 10.45 9.62
N ARG A 95 -2.07 10.62 10.94
CA ARG A 95 -1.35 11.65 11.70
C ARG A 95 0.17 11.52 11.62
N GLN A 96 0.73 10.34 11.44
CA GLN A 96 2.18 10.18 11.29
C GLN A 96 2.67 10.62 9.90
N ILE A 97 1.85 10.47 8.86
CA ILE A 97 2.24 10.70 7.47
C ILE A 97 1.81 12.08 6.98
N GLU A 98 0.68 12.59 7.46
CA GLU A 98 0.04 13.79 6.94
C GLU A 98 0.87 15.05 7.19
N MET A 99 1.09 15.82 6.12
CA MET A 99 1.78 17.11 6.12
C MET A 99 0.87 18.21 5.56
N SER A 100 -0.35 18.33 6.10
CA SER A 100 -1.31 19.37 5.71
C SER A 100 -1.07 20.68 6.45
N LEU A 101 -1.33 21.81 5.79
CA LEU A 101 -1.22 23.15 6.37
C LEU A 101 -2.15 23.36 7.57
N GLU A 102 -3.37 22.83 7.50
CA GLU A 102 -4.37 22.89 8.59
C GLU A 102 -3.82 22.24 9.87
N ARG A 103 -3.21 21.06 9.74
CA ARG A 103 -2.57 20.38 10.88
C ARG A 103 -1.40 21.17 11.45
N PHE A 104 -0.56 21.76 10.59
CA PHE A 104 0.55 22.60 11.05
C PHE A 104 0.06 23.79 11.87
N GLN A 105 -1.07 24.39 11.48
CA GLN A 105 -1.73 25.46 12.24
C GLN A 105 -2.28 24.95 13.59
N GLU A 106 -2.94 23.79 13.62
CA GLU A 106 -3.44 23.17 14.87
C GLU A 106 -2.30 22.84 15.85
N GLU A 107 -1.17 22.35 15.36
CA GLU A 107 0.00 21.99 16.18
C GLU A 107 0.86 23.20 16.56
N GLY A 108 0.59 24.39 16.00
CA GLY A 108 1.40 25.59 16.20
C GLY A 108 2.81 25.49 15.61
N VAL A 109 3.02 24.58 14.66
CA VAL A 109 4.32 24.33 14.02
C VAL A 109 4.36 25.04 12.68
N ASN A 110 5.40 25.82 12.42
CA ASN A 110 5.59 26.42 11.10
C ASN A 110 5.86 25.33 10.05
N ALA A 111 5.01 25.27 9.02
CA ALA A 111 5.12 24.30 7.94
C ALA A 111 6.47 24.36 7.19
N GLU A 112 7.01 25.56 7.00
CA GLU A 112 8.29 25.80 6.33
C GLU A 112 9.45 25.13 7.09
N TYR A 113 9.45 25.21 8.41
CA TYR A 113 10.47 24.59 9.26
C TYR A 113 10.49 23.06 9.15
N ARG A 114 9.30 22.42 9.07
CA ARG A 114 9.22 20.95 8.92
C ARG A 114 9.57 20.48 7.50
N VAL A 115 9.26 21.27 6.47
CA VAL A 115 9.64 20.96 5.07
C VAL A 115 11.16 21.01 4.91
N VAL A 116 11.83 22.05 5.40
CA VAL A 116 13.30 22.19 5.33
C VAL A 116 14.01 21.03 6.05
N ARG A 117 13.48 20.57 7.19
CA ARG A 117 14.02 19.42 7.93
C ARG A 117 13.73 18.08 7.29
N SER A 118 12.69 17.99 6.46
CA SER A 118 12.34 16.77 5.72
C SER A 118 13.03 16.70 4.36
N ALA A 119 13.46 17.83 3.81
CA ALA A 119 14.27 17.86 2.62
C ALA A 119 15.63 17.22 2.92
N PRO A 120 16.17 16.41 2.00
CA PRO A 120 17.54 15.95 2.13
C PRO A 120 18.49 17.14 2.22
N GLY A 121 19.50 17.04 3.08
CA GLY A 121 20.57 18.02 3.11
C GLY A 121 21.36 18.02 1.80
N ILE A 122 22.06 19.12 1.50
CA ILE A 122 22.92 19.24 0.31
C ILE A 122 23.94 18.08 0.24
N GLU A 123 24.47 17.66 1.39
CA GLU A 123 25.39 16.52 1.49
C GLU A 123 24.71 15.20 1.06
N GLU A 124 23.49 14.94 1.52
CA GLU A 124 22.74 13.75 1.11
C GLU A 124 22.39 13.76 -0.38
N GLU A 125 22.06 14.92 -0.92
CA GLU A 125 21.82 15.07 -2.37
C GLU A 125 23.09 14.79 -3.18
N MET A 126 24.25 15.27 -2.70
CA MET A 126 25.53 15.03 -3.35
C MET A 126 25.91 13.54 -3.31
N ILE A 127 25.72 12.87 -2.16
CA ILE A 127 25.93 11.42 -2.03
C ILE A 127 25.00 10.67 -2.99
N ARG A 128 23.70 11.01 -3.05
CA ARG A 128 22.76 10.38 -3.99
C ARG A 128 23.14 10.62 -5.44
N ALA A 129 23.64 11.81 -5.77
CA ALA A 129 24.09 12.12 -7.12
C ALA A 129 25.29 11.26 -7.52
N GLU A 130 26.24 11.08 -6.61
CA GLU A 130 27.40 10.22 -6.81
C GLU A 130 27.01 8.73 -6.91
N ASP A 131 26.15 8.25 -6.02
CA ASP A 131 25.61 6.88 -6.06
C ASP A 131 24.88 6.60 -7.39
N ASN A 132 24.05 7.54 -7.84
CA ASN A 132 23.38 7.45 -9.13
C ASN A 132 24.39 7.43 -10.28
N HIS A 133 25.43 8.26 -10.22
CA HIS A 133 26.47 8.28 -11.25
C HIS A 133 27.17 6.93 -11.38
N ARG A 134 27.59 6.34 -10.25
CA ARG A 134 28.22 4.99 -10.21
C ARG A 134 27.27 3.91 -10.73
N LEU A 135 25.99 3.98 -10.37
CA LEU A 135 24.98 3.06 -10.87
C LEU A 135 24.82 3.15 -12.39
N TYR A 136 24.72 4.36 -12.95
CA TYR A 136 24.58 4.53 -14.40
C TYR A 136 25.80 4.03 -15.17
N GLN A 137 27.01 4.27 -14.65
CA GLN A 137 28.24 3.71 -15.23
C GLN A 137 28.19 2.17 -15.24
N ALA A 138 27.79 1.54 -14.12
CA ALA A 138 27.67 0.09 -14.05
C ALA A 138 26.60 -0.48 -15.00
N LEU A 139 25.51 0.27 -15.25
CA LEU A 139 24.45 -0.11 -16.20
C LEU A 139 24.89 0.03 -17.67
N ASP A 140 25.86 0.89 -17.97
CA ASP A 140 26.42 1.05 -19.32
C ASP A 140 27.39 -0.08 -19.71
N GLU A 141 28.01 -0.74 -18.72
CA GLU A 141 28.85 -1.92 -18.95
C GLU A 141 28.06 -3.24 -19.14
N LEU A 142 26.74 -3.20 -18.98
CA LEU A 142 25.91 -4.38 -19.17
C LEU A 142 25.85 -4.79 -20.63
N ASN A 143 25.87 -6.10 -20.87
CA ASN A 143 25.63 -6.61 -22.20
C ASN A 143 24.15 -6.42 -22.62
N VAL A 144 23.86 -6.61 -23.90
CA VAL A 144 22.51 -6.41 -24.47
C VAL A 144 21.46 -7.29 -23.77
N GLU A 145 21.78 -8.55 -23.49
CA GLU A 145 20.86 -9.47 -22.81
C GLU A 145 20.57 -9.05 -21.35
N GLU A 146 21.60 -8.63 -20.63
CA GLU A 146 21.53 -8.13 -19.25
C GLU A 146 20.69 -6.85 -19.17
N ARG A 147 20.90 -5.92 -20.12
CA ARG A 147 20.13 -4.67 -20.21
C ARG A 147 18.66 -4.94 -20.51
N LEU A 148 18.36 -5.86 -21.43
CA LEU A 148 16.98 -6.30 -21.71
C LEU A 148 16.32 -6.93 -20.48
N LEU A 149 17.05 -7.76 -19.74
CA LEU A 149 16.56 -8.40 -18.52
C LEU A 149 16.21 -7.37 -17.43
N ILE A 150 17.08 -6.37 -17.20
CA ILE A 150 16.81 -5.29 -16.23
C ILE A 150 15.64 -4.42 -16.69
N ASN A 151 15.58 -4.04 -17.96
CA ASN A 151 14.50 -3.23 -18.52
C ASN A 151 13.14 -3.92 -18.39
N ALA A 152 13.08 -5.22 -18.65
CA ALA A 152 11.84 -5.98 -18.51
C ALA A 152 11.38 -6.05 -17.04
N LEU A 153 12.29 -6.38 -16.12
CA LEU A 153 11.94 -6.68 -14.73
C LEU A 153 11.71 -5.44 -13.86
N PHE A 154 12.49 -4.37 -14.04
CA PHE A 154 12.47 -3.20 -13.15
C PHE A 154 11.77 -1.99 -13.74
N PHE A 155 11.88 -1.77 -15.06
CA PHE A 155 11.30 -0.59 -15.71
C PHE A 155 9.95 -0.88 -16.37
N SER A 156 9.78 -2.06 -16.97
CA SER A 156 8.54 -2.44 -17.67
C SER A 156 7.54 -3.17 -16.77
N GLY A 157 7.92 -3.49 -15.52
CA GLY A 157 7.05 -4.17 -14.56
C GLY A 157 6.65 -5.60 -14.92
N ILE A 158 7.38 -6.26 -15.84
CA ILE A 158 7.09 -7.63 -16.26
C ILE A 158 7.52 -8.59 -15.15
N THR A 159 6.67 -9.54 -14.78
CA THR A 159 7.00 -10.54 -13.76
C THR A 159 8.05 -11.54 -14.26
N GLU A 160 8.80 -12.17 -13.35
CA GLU A 160 9.77 -13.20 -13.73
C GLU A 160 9.12 -14.39 -14.46
N GLY A 161 7.86 -14.71 -14.12
CA GLY A 161 7.08 -15.78 -14.77
C GLY A 161 6.68 -15.42 -16.20
N ASP A 162 6.15 -14.22 -16.41
CA ASP A 162 5.77 -13.75 -17.75
C ASP A 162 6.98 -13.62 -18.67
N LEU A 163 8.10 -13.13 -18.13
CA LEU A 163 9.35 -13.04 -18.87
C LEU A 163 9.89 -14.43 -19.23
N ALA A 164 9.79 -15.40 -18.32
CA ALA A 164 10.18 -16.78 -18.59
C ALA A 164 9.34 -17.41 -19.70
N ALA A 165 8.02 -17.18 -19.70
CA ALA A 165 7.12 -17.64 -20.75
C ALA A 165 7.47 -17.04 -22.12
N ARG A 166 7.75 -15.72 -22.18
CA ARG A 166 8.18 -15.04 -23.42
C ARG A 166 9.50 -15.57 -23.97
N LEU A 167 10.41 -15.96 -23.10
CA LEU A 167 11.74 -16.47 -23.46
C LEU A 167 11.76 -17.99 -23.68
N GLY A 168 10.66 -18.71 -23.42
CA GLY A 168 10.61 -20.17 -23.50
C GLY A 168 11.50 -20.89 -22.47
N VAL A 169 11.78 -20.25 -21.33
CA VAL A 169 12.63 -20.79 -20.26
C VAL A 169 11.85 -20.97 -18.96
N THR A 170 12.44 -21.62 -17.97
CA THR A 170 11.84 -21.72 -16.64
C THR A 170 12.00 -20.42 -15.85
N GLN A 171 11.04 -20.10 -14.97
CA GLN A 171 11.14 -18.97 -14.04
C GLN A 171 12.45 -19.01 -13.22
N GLN A 172 12.87 -20.21 -12.82
CA GLN A 172 14.13 -20.40 -12.08
C GLN A 172 15.36 -19.95 -12.89
N ALA A 173 15.37 -20.15 -14.20
CA ALA A 173 16.45 -19.67 -15.06
C ALA A 173 16.51 -18.14 -15.08
N VAL A 174 15.37 -17.46 -15.21
CA VAL A 174 15.26 -16.00 -15.13
C VAL A 174 15.74 -15.49 -13.77
N SER A 175 15.29 -16.11 -12.68
CA SER A 175 15.70 -15.73 -11.33
C SER A 175 17.22 -15.88 -11.12
N LYS A 176 17.82 -16.97 -11.63
CA LYS A 176 19.28 -17.16 -11.58
C LYS A 176 20.03 -16.08 -12.37
N ARG A 177 19.55 -15.73 -13.58
CA ARG A 177 20.15 -14.66 -14.39
C ARG A 177 20.07 -13.31 -13.68
N LYS A 178 18.89 -12.95 -13.13
CA LYS A 178 18.67 -11.75 -12.33
C LYS A 178 19.65 -11.67 -11.15
N LYS A 179 19.78 -12.74 -10.35
CA LYS A 179 20.69 -12.76 -9.20
C LYS A 179 22.16 -12.55 -9.60
N ARG A 180 22.60 -13.19 -10.70
CA ARG A 180 23.96 -13.01 -11.23
C ARG A 180 24.20 -11.55 -11.66
N LEU A 181 23.23 -10.99 -12.38
CA LEU A 181 23.28 -9.61 -12.84
C LEU A 181 23.33 -8.60 -11.69
N LEU A 182 22.48 -8.76 -10.67
CA LEU A 182 22.48 -7.90 -9.49
C LEU A 182 23.79 -8.01 -8.68
N ARG A 183 24.38 -9.21 -8.61
CA ARG A 183 25.69 -9.39 -7.98
C ARG A 183 26.79 -8.67 -8.75
N LYS A 184 26.80 -8.80 -10.08
CA LYS A 184 27.75 -8.09 -10.96
C LYS A 184 27.64 -6.58 -10.81
N LEU A 185 26.41 -6.04 -10.78
CA LEU A 185 26.20 -4.61 -10.55
C LEU A 185 26.69 -4.17 -9.17
N ARG A 186 26.45 -4.98 -8.14
CA ARG A 186 26.94 -4.69 -6.79
C ARG A 186 28.46 -4.63 -6.72
N GLU A 187 29.14 -5.62 -7.30
CA GLU A 187 30.61 -5.69 -7.40
C GLU A 187 31.23 -4.52 -8.17
N LYS A 188 30.44 -3.78 -8.97
CA LYS A 188 30.89 -2.62 -9.74
C LYS A 188 30.68 -1.29 -9.01
N ILE A 189 29.76 -1.25 -8.05
CA ILE A 189 29.39 -0.03 -7.31
C ILE A 189 30.14 0.03 -5.97
N GLU A 190 30.41 -1.12 -5.34
CA GLU A 190 31.28 -1.28 -4.15
C GLU A 190 32.76 -1.20 -4.53
#